data_AF-A0A2R6MXS8-F1
#
_entry.id   AF-A0A2R6MXS8-F1
#
_cell.length_a   1.000
_cell.length_b   1.000
_cell.length_c   1.000
_cell.angle_alpha   90.00
_cell.angle_beta   90.00
_cell.angle_gamma   90.00
#
_symmetry.space_group_name_H-M   'P 1'
#
loop_
_entity.id
_entity.type
_entity.pdbx_description
1 polymer ?
#
loop_
_entity_poly.entity_id
_entity_poly.type
_entity_poly.pdbx_seq_one_letter_code
_entity_poly.pdbx_strand_id
1 'polypeptide(L)' 'MIADTVAGIYLLRDPDFNAGDRVQTASVSGTIRRVDLRKTRIEGEDDDLVVLANSDVEKKWTQRADTEGD' A
#
# COMPACT_ATOMS: atom_id res chain seq x y z
N MET A 1 -18.74 -0.57 -6.48
CA MET A 1 -19.39 0.32 -5.49
C MET A 1 -19.42 -0.25 -4.07
N ILE A 2 -20.01 -1.41 -3.77
CA ILE A 2 -19.94 -1.98 -2.39
C ILE A 2 -18.54 -2.53 -2.07
N ALA A 3 -17.85 -3.14 -3.04
CA ALA A 3 -16.47 -3.64 -2.88
C ALA A 3 -15.47 -2.54 -2.47
N ASP A 4 -15.67 -1.30 -2.97
CA ASP A 4 -14.76 -0.18 -2.73
C ASP A 4 -14.75 0.31 -1.27
N THR A 5 -15.77 -0.04 -0.47
CA THR A 5 -15.87 0.42 0.93
C THR A 5 -15.17 -0.53 1.90
N VAL A 6 -15.00 -1.81 1.55
CA VAL A 6 -14.44 -2.81 2.49
C VAL A 6 -12.92 -2.96 2.34
N ALA A 7 -12.37 -2.74 1.15
CA ALA A 7 -10.92 -2.85 0.89
C ALA A 7 -10.08 -2.06 1.90
N GLY A 8 -10.50 -0.86 2.27
CA GLY A 8 -9.78 -0.07 3.27
C GLY A 8 -9.80 -0.65 4.68
N ILE A 9 -10.88 -1.31 5.08
CA ILE A 9 -10.93 -1.99 6.39
C ILE A 9 -10.05 -3.22 6.40
N TYR A 10 -9.98 -3.96 5.28
CA TYR A 10 -9.05 -5.08 5.15
C TYR A 10 -7.60 -4.62 5.25
N LEU A 11 -7.20 -3.62 4.46
CA LEU A 11 -5.82 -3.09 4.50
C LEU A 11 -5.46 -2.51 5.87
N LEU A 12 -6.38 -1.80 6.55
CA LEU A 12 -6.12 -1.25 7.90
C LEU A 12 -5.96 -2.32 9.00
N ARG A 13 -6.41 -3.56 8.74
CA ARG A 13 -6.35 -4.67 9.70
C ARG A 13 -5.34 -5.74 9.29
N ASP A 14 -4.71 -5.58 8.13
CA ASP A 14 -3.74 -6.52 7.60
C ASP A 14 -2.40 -6.32 8.33
N PRO A 15 -1.93 -7.32 9.10
CA PRO A 15 -0.68 -7.21 9.85
C PRO A 15 0.55 -7.09 8.96
N ASP A 16 0.45 -7.41 7.66
CA ASP A 16 1.55 -7.36 6.70
C ASP A 16 1.53 -6.06 5.85
N PHE A 17 0.59 -5.13 6.09
CA PHE A 17 0.42 -3.91 5.31
C PHE A 17 0.42 -2.64 6.18
N ASN A 18 1.60 -2.22 6.64
CA ASN A 18 1.76 -1.11 7.57
C ASN A 18 2.52 0.07 6.98
N ALA A 19 2.36 1.24 7.60
CA ALA A 19 3.20 2.38 7.28
C ALA A 19 4.67 2.07 7.64
N GLY A 20 5.59 2.34 6.71
CA GLY A 20 6.99 1.95 6.79
C GLY A 20 7.35 0.79 5.88
N ASP A 21 6.40 -0.09 5.54
CA ASP A 21 6.68 -1.26 4.73
C ASP A 21 6.95 -0.87 3.26
N ARG A 22 7.95 -1.52 2.66
CA ARG A 22 8.18 -1.42 1.22
C ARG A 22 7.29 -2.41 0.49
N VAL A 23 6.52 -1.92 -0.48
CA VAL A 23 5.56 -2.73 -1.22
C VAL A 23 5.64 -2.46 -2.71
N GLN A 24 5.22 -3.45 -3.50
CA GLN A 24 4.94 -3.30 -4.91
C GLN A 24 3.43 -3.49 -5.14
N THR A 25 2.77 -2.50 -5.73
CA THR A 25 1.41 -2.62 -6.25
C THR A 25 1.43 -2.82 -7.77
N ALA A 26 0.26 -2.94 -8.40
CA ALA A 26 0.17 -3.00 -9.86
C ALA A 26 0.68 -1.72 -10.58
N SER A 27 0.73 -0.57 -9.91
CA SER A 27 1.03 0.73 -10.53
C SER A 27 2.26 1.43 -9.96
N VAL A 28 2.62 1.17 -8.71
CA VAL A 28 3.74 1.83 -8.02
C VAL A 28 4.48 0.86 -7.11
N SER A 29 5.79 1.04 -7.01
CA SER A 29 6.68 0.43 -6.03
C SER A 29 7.16 1.51 -5.07
N GLY A 30 7.19 1.24 -3.77
CA GLY A 30 7.62 2.25 -2.79
C GLY A 30 7.25 1.94 -1.35
N THR A 31 7.42 2.94 -0.48
CA THR A 31 7.17 2.81 0.97
C THR A 31 5.79 3.34 1.33
N ILE A 32 5.02 2.55 2.08
CA ILE A 32 3.72 2.98 2.58
C ILE A 32 3.93 4.12 3.56
N ARG A 33 3.41 5.30 3.23
CA ARG A 33 3.43 6.46 4.14
C ARG A 33 2.21 6.48 5.04
N ARG A 34 1.04 6.11 4.52
CA ARG A 34 -0.22 6.11 5.29
C ARG A 34 -1.32 5.32 4.59
N VAL A 35 -2.11 4.59 5.39
CA VAL A 35 -3.36 3.96 4.98
C VAL A 35 -4.53 4.73 5.62
N ASP A 36 -5.45 5.23 4.81
CA ASP A 36 -6.72 5.81 5.25
C ASP A 36 -7.89 4.88 4.86
N LEU A 37 -9.10 5.21 5.32
CA LEU A 37 -10.31 4.45 5.06
C LEU A 37 -10.56 4.12 3.57
N ARG A 38 -10.14 4.98 2.64
CA ARG A 38 -10.40 4.79 1.19
C ARG A 38 -9.17 4.84 0.30
N LYS A 39 -8.04 5.34 0.81
CA LYS A 39 -6.84 5.59 0.01
C LYS A 39 -5.59 5.17 0.75
N THR A 40 -4.61 4.69 -0.01
CA THR A 40 -3.25 4.44 0.46
C THR A 40 -2.31 5.44 -0.19
N ARG A 41 -1.40 5.99 0.61
CA ARG A 41 -0.33 6.86 0.14
C ARG A 41 0.97 6.10 0.20
N ILE A 42 1.62 5.99 -0.95
CA ILE A 42 2.90 5.32 -1.13
C ILE A 42 3.86 6.39 -1.65
N GLU A 43 4.99 6.55 -0.99
CA GLU A 43 6.09 7.31 -1.56
C GLU A 43 6.84 6.40 -2.52
N GLY A 44 6.86 6.79 -3.80
CA GLY A 44 7.53 6.06 -4.86
C GLY A 44 9.05 6.20 -4.79
N GLU A 45 9.74 5.48 -5.67
CA GLU A 45 11.21 5.45 -5.72
C GLU A 45 11.81 6.80 -6.17
N ASP A 46 11.04 7.63 -6.87
CA ASP A 46 11.43 8.98 -7.33
C ASP A 46 10.98 10.09 -6.34
N ASP A 47 10.78 9.76 -5.07
CA ASP A 47 10.28 10.67 -4.00
C ASP A 47 8.87 11.25 -4.23
N ASP A 48 8.15 10.79 -5.25
CA ASP A 48 6.78 11.19 -5.54
C ASP A 48 5.78 10.55 -4.57
N LEU A 49 4.80 11.34 -4.10
CA LEU A 49 3.70 10.82 -3.29
C LEU A 49 2.54 10.32 -4.17
N VAL A 50 2.45 9.00 -4.35
CA VAL A 50 1.39 8.36 -5.11
C VAL A 50 0.21 8.04 -4.21
N VAL A 51 -1.00 8.45 -4.63
CA VAL A 51 -2.25 8.24 -3.89
C VAL A 51 -3.17 7.31 -4.66
N LEU A 52 -3.36 6.09 -4.15
CA LEU A 52 -4.17 5.05 -4.79
C LEU A 52 -5.47 4.81 -4.01
N ALA A 53 -6.52 4.38 -4.72
CA ALA A 53 -7.72 3.85 -4.08
C ALA A 53 -7.40 2.50 -3.44
N ASN A 54 -7.96 2.23 -2.25
CA ASN A 54 -7.72 0.96 -1.55
C ASN A 54 -8.15 -0.26 -2.37
N SER A 55 -9.22 -0.12 -3.16
CA SER A 55 -9.67 -1.19 -4.05
C SER A 55 -8.70 -1.50 -5.18
N ASP A 56 -7.79 -0.60 -5.54
CA ASP A 56 -6.76 -0.89 -6.55
C ASP A 56 -5.52 -1.55 -5.94
N VAL A 57 -5.20 -1.20 -4.69
CA VAL A 57 -4.10 -1.80 -3.94
C VAL A 57 -4.43 -3.22 -3.49
N GLU A 58 -5.61 -3.42 -2.90
CA GLU A 58 -6.02 -4.70 -2.32
C GLU A 58 -6.10 -5.84 -3.36
N LYS A 59 -6.45 -5.50 -4.62
CA LYS A 59 -6.47 -6.48 -5.73
C LYS A 59 -5.15 -7.23 -5.89
N LYS A 60 -4.02 -6.53 -5.75
CA LYS A 60 -2.69 -7.10 -5.92
C LYS A 60 -1.61 -6.16 -5.38
N TRP A 61 -0.95 -6.63 -4.33
CA TRP A 61 0.28 -6.04 -3.84
C TRP A 61 1.23 -7.15 -3.35
N THR A 62 2.49 -6.79 -3.11
CA THR A 62 3.51 -7.69 -2.59
C THR A 62 4.39 -6.93 -1.62
N GLN A 63 4.52 -7.44 -0.40
CA GLN A 63 5.51 -6.94 0.56
C GLN A 63 6.90 -7.27 0.03
N ARG A 64 7.80 -6.29 0.04
CA ARG A 64 9.21 -6.49 -0.26
C ARG A 64 9.92 -6.66 1.07
N ALA A 65 10.67 -7.74 1.23
CA ALA A 65 11.60 -7.84 2.34
C ALA A 65 12.61 -6.70 2.20
N ASP A 66 12.74 -5.88 3.25
CA ASP A 66 13.92 -5.05 3.39
C ASP A 66 15.11 -6.01 3.45
N THR A 67 15.87 -6.06 2.35
CA THR A 67 17.16 -6.74 2.37
C THR A 67 18.10 -5.81 3.12
N GLU A 68 17.92 -5.70 4.44
CA GLU A 68 18.93 -5.15 5.33
C GLU A 68 20.10 -6.13 5.36
N GLY A 69 21.13 -5.81 4.56
CA GLY A 69 22.54 -6.08 4.83
C GLY A 69 23.02 -7.53 4.86
N ASP A 70 23.77 -7.93 3.83
CA ASP A 70 25.04 -8.64 4.02
C ASP A 70 26.08 -7.65 4.58
#